data_AF-A0A2H0A2Z5-F1
#
_entry.id   AF-A0A2H0A2Z5-F1
#
_cell.length_a   1.000
_cell.length_b   1.000
_cell.length_c   1.000
_cell.angle_alpha   90.00
_cell.angle_beta   90.00
_cell.angle_gamma   90.00
#
_symmetry.space_group_name_H-M   'P 1'
#
loop_
_entity.id
_entity.type
_entity.pdbx_description
1 polymer ?
#
loop_
_entity_poly.entity_id
_entity_poly.type
_entity_poly.pdbx_seq_one_letter_code
_entity_poly.pdbx_strand_id
1 'polypeptide(L)'
;MSDDSNNHNLAEKIAEFLESGIPLSDEVMHAIDDSFSSLGANELFELLYDPSNCEADAIIELIFYPDLSFQEKIEPVLMTRSYALADVESIARSLILKNLRVPVILPHDRGLMTIDLTESIIRQ
;
A
#
# COMPACT_ATOMS: atom_id res chain seq x y z
N MET A 1 -21.89 2.01 -20.41
CA MET A 1 -20.92 3.12 -20.30
C MET A 1 -20.71 3.60 -18.85
N SER A 2 -21.11 2.82 -17.83
CA SER A 2 -21.09 3.28 -16.43
C SER A 2 -20.02 2.59 -15.56
N ASP A 3 -19.40 1.51 -16.03
CA ASP A 3 -18.47 0.71 -15.20
C ASP A 3 -17.05 1.29 -15.18
N ASP A 4 -16.57 1.76 -16.32
CA ASP A 4 -15.23 2.34 -16.44
C ASP A 4 -15.04 3.61 -15.60
N SER A 5 -16.07 4.46 -15.51
CA SER A 5 -15.99 5.72 -14.76
C SER A 5 -15.91 5.49 -13.24
N ASN A 6 -16.48 4.40 -12.73
CA ASN A 6 -16.46 4.08 -11.30
C ASN A 6 -15.18 3.34 -10.90
N ASN A 7 -14.68 2.46 -11.77
CA ASN A 7 -13.37 1.83 -11.58
C ASN A 7 -12.27 2.89 -11.58
N HIS A 8 -12.37 3.86 -12.49
CA HIS A 8 -11.49 5.03 -12.49
C HIS A 8 -11.60 5.84 -11.20
N ASN A 9 -12.81 6.11 -10.70
CA ASN A 9 -13.00 6.85 -9.45
C ASN A 9 -12.34 6.15 -8.24
N LEU A 10 -12.52 4.83 -8.11
CA LEU A 10 -11.92 4.06 -7.04
C LEU A 10 -10.39 4.03 -7.18
N ALA A 11 -9.86 3.81 -8.39
CA ALA A 11 -8.43 3.83 -8.64
C ALA A 11 -7.79 5.20 -8.31
N GLU A 12 -8.46 6.31 -8.65
CA GLU A 12 -8.00 7.66 -8.30
C GLU A 12 -7.98 7.85 -6.78
N LYS A 13 -9.02 7.45 -6.05
CA LYS A 13 -9.03 7.57 -4.58
C LYS A 13 -7.96 6.73 -3.88
N ILE A 14 -7.72 5.52 -4.37
CA ILE A 14 -6.63 4.68 -3.86
C ILE A 14 -5.30 5.36 -4.15
N ALA A 15 -5.09 5.87 -5.38
CA ALA A 15 -3.87 6.57 -5.74
C ALA A 15 -3.63 7.82 -4.88
N GLU A 16 -4.65 8.67 -4.71
CA GLU A 16 -4.59 9.88 -3.86
C GLU A 16 -4.18 9.54 -2.43
N PHE A 17 -4.72 8.45 -1.87
CA PHE A 17 -4.33 8.01 -0.54
C PHE A 17 -2.87 7.58 -0.50
N LEU A 18 -2.46 6.71 -1.43
CA LEU A 18 -1.09 6.18 -1.48
C LEU A 18 -0.05 7.30 -1.72
N GLU A 19 -0.36 8.28 -2.56
CA GLU A 19 0.50 9.44 -2.82
C GLU A 19 0.60 10.37 -1.60
N SER A 20 -0.43 10.43 -0.76
CA SER A 20 -0.38 11.22 0.49
C SER A 20 0.57 10.64 1.54
N GLY A 21 0.98 9.39 1.35
CA GLY A 21 1.89 8.67 2.21
C GLY A 21 1.17 7.82 3.27
N ILE A 22 1.82 6.72 3.65
CA ILE A 22 1.36 5.78 4.65
C ILE A 22 2.16 5.99 5.94
N PRO A 23 1.56 6.55 7.00
CA PRO A 23 2.18 6.56 8.30
C PRO A 23 2.11 5.15 8.92
N LEU A 24 3.26 4.56 9.23
CA LEU A 24 3.28 3.28 9.95
C LEU A 24 2.91 3.51 11.41
N SER A 25 2.00 2.68 11.91
CA SER A 25 1.65 2.69 13.33
C SER A 25 2.78 2.08 14.17
N ASP A 26 2.81 2.43 15.45
CA ASP A 26 3.72 1.81 16.41
C ASP A 26 3.52 0.29 16.49
N GLU A 27 2.29 -0.19 16.27
CA GLU A 27 1.97 -1.63 16.25
C GLU A 27 2.63 -2.35 15.06
N VAL A 28 2.54 -1.76 13.86
CA VAL A 28 3.19 -2.32 12.66
C VAL A 28 4.71 -2.31 12.82
N MET A 29 5.28 -1.21 13.33
CA MET A 29 6.72 -1.16 13.60
C MET A 29 7.16 -2.14 14.69
N HIS A 30 6.35 -2.33 15.73
CA HIS A 30 6.68 -3.31 16.76
C HIS A 30 6.71 -4.74 16.20
N ALA A 31 5.77 -5.08 15.32
CA ALA A 31 5.76 -6.37 14.63
C ALA A 31 7.01 -6.57 13.74
N ILE A 32 7.44 -5.52 13.03
CA ILE A 32 8.68 -5.54 12.23
C ILE A 32 9.91 -5.70 13.13
N ASP A 33 9.98 -4.93 14.22
CA ASP A 33 11.10 -4.93 15.16
C ASP A 33 11.27 -6.28 15.86
N ASP A 34 10.17 -7.00 16.13
CA ASP A 34 10.19 -8.34 16.73
C ASP A 34 10.87 -9.38 15.81
N SER A 35 10.73 -9.23 14.49
CA SER A 35 11.36 -10.12 13.50
C SER A 35 12.77 -9.67 13.09
N PHE A 36 13.02 -8.36 13.01
CA PHE A 36 14.22 -7.82 12.34
C PHE A 36 15.10 -6.91 13.19
N SER A 37 14.83 -6.80 14.48
CA SER A 37 15.43 -5.77 15.35
C SER A 37 15.03 -4.35 14.93
N SER A 38 15.39 -3.34 15.72
CA SER A 38 14.99 -1.94 15.47
C SER A 38 15.58 -1.38 14.17
N LEU A 39 14.83 -1.43 13.07
CA LEU A 39 15.23 -0.91 11.76
C LEU A 39 14.88 0.58 11.59
N GLY A 40 15.75 1.31 10.89
CA GLY A 40 15.44 2.63 10.34
C GLY A 40 14.88 2.51 8.91
N ALA A 41 14.55 3.65 8.30
CA ALA A 41 13.94 3.68 6.97
C ALA A 41 14.82 3.10 5.87
N ASN A 42 16.15 3.29 5.95
CA ASN A 42 17.08 2.77 4.93
C ASN A 42 17.24 1.26 5.06
N GLU A 43 17.39 0.76 6.28
CA GLU A 43 17.54 -0.67 6.54
C GLU A 43 16.26 -1.43 6.16
N LEU A 44 15.09 -0.85 6.46
CA LEU A 44 13.81 -1.41 6.05
C LEU A 44 13.67 -1.41 4.51
N PHE A 45 14.12 -0.35 3.83
CA PHE A 45 14.14 -0.31 2.37
C PHE A 45 15.04 -1.41 1.79
N GLU A 46 16.27 -1.57 2.29
CA GLU A 46 17.18 -2.63 1.83
C GLU A 46 16.57 -4.01 2.03
N LEU A 47 15.90 -4.23 3.16
CA LEU A 47 15.25 -5.47 3.50
C LEU A 47 14.07 -5.82 2.57
N LEU A 48 13.28 -4.82 2.15
CA LEU A 48 12.17 -5.03 1.22
C LEU A 48 12.63 -5.34 -0.21
N TYR A 49 13.80 -4.85 -0.60
CA TYR A 49 14.34 -5.02 -1.95
C TYR A 49 15.39 -6.14 -2.05
N ASP A 50 15.69 -6.85 -0.96
CA ASP A 50 16.53 -8.04 -0.99
C ASP A 50 15.76 -9.25 -1.56
N PRO A 51 16.11 -9.76 -2.74
CA PRO A 51 15.43 -10.91 -3.35
C PRO A 51 15.61 -12.23 -2.56
N SER A 52 16.51 -12.26 -1.58
CA SER A 52 16.76 -13.42 -0.71
C SER A 52 15.91 -13.40 0.55
N ASN A 53 15.24 -12.28 0.84
CA ASN A 53 14.43 -12.12 2.03
C ASN A 53 13.01 -12.66 1.81
N CYS A 54 12.70 -13.81 2.42
CA CYS A 54 11.39 -14.43 2.34
C CYS A 54 10.28 -13.69 3.11
N GLU A 55 10.63 -12.75 3.98
CA GLU A 55 9.66 -12.01 4.80
C GLU A 55 9.31 -10.64 4.19
N ALA A 56 9.96 -10.23 3.10
CA ALA A 56 9.68 -8.97 2.42
C ALA A 56 8.19 -8.85 2.04
N ASP A 57 7.60 -9.93 1.52
CA ASP A 57 6.17 -9.95 1.16
C ASP A 57 5.26 -9.74 2.38
N ALA A 58 5.56 -10.39 3.51
CA ALA A 58 4.79 -10.23 4.74
C ALA A 58 4.86 -8.80 5.29
N ILE A 59 6.02 -8.13 5.17
CA ILE A 59 6.16 -6.73 5.59
C ILE A 59 5.41 -5.81 4.64
N ILE A 60 5.44 -6.07 3.32
CA ILE A 60 4.66 -5.30 2.36
C ILE A 60 3.17 -5.43 2.68
N GLU A 61 2.68 -6.64 2.97
CA GLU A 61 1.28 -6.84 3.40
C GLU A 61 0.94 -6.00 4.64
N LEU A 62 1.83 -5.94 5.64
CA LEU A 62 1.63 -5.11 6.83
C LEU A 62 1.62 -3.61 6.52
N ILE A 63 2.50 -3.14 5.63
CA ILE A 63 2.59 -1.73 5.24
C ILE A 63 1.33 -1.29 4.47
N PHE A 64 0.84 -2.12 3.56
CA PHE A 64 -0.32 -1.79 2.72
C PHE A 64 -1.65 -2.29 3.30
N TYR A 65 -1.65 -2.88 4.49
CA TYR A 65 -2.87 -3.27 5.17
C TYR A 65 -3.74 -2.03 5.41
N PRO A 66 -5.03 -2.06 5.04
CA PRO A 66 -5.89 -0.89 5.14
C PRO A 66 -6.16 -0.56 6.61
N ASP A 67 -5.59 0.55 7.08
CA ASP A 67 -5.92 1.10 8.38
C ASP A 67 -7.35 1.71 8.39
N LEU A 68 -7.81 2.14 9.57
CA LEU A 68 -9.15 2.72 9.72
C LEU A 68 -9.32 3.98 8.84
N SER A 69 -8.28 4.81 8.72
CA SER A 69 -8.31 6.03 7.91
C SER A 69 -8.49 5.74 6.43
N PHE A 70 -7.82 4.70 5.91
CA PHE A 70 -8.00 4.21 4.56
C PHE A 70 -9.41 3.66 4.36
N GLN A 71 -9.87 2.81 5.27
CA GLN A 71 -11.20 2.20 5.21
C GLN A 71 -12.29 3.28 5.16
N GLU A 72 -12.27 4.26 6.06
CA GLU A 72 -13.24 5.36 6.10
C GLU A 72 -13.29 6.18 4.78
N LYS A 73 -12.16 6.32 4.09
CA LYS A 73 -12.08 7.07 2.81
C LYS A 73 -12.57 6.26 1.61
N ILE A 74 -12.39 4.95 1.64
CA ILE A 74 -12.66 4.04 0.52
C ILE A 74 -14.05 3.38 0.63
N GLU A 75 -14.50 3.06 1.84
CA GLU A 75 -15.82 2.45 2.09
C GLU A 75 -16.98 3.17 1.41
N PRO A 76 -17.09 4.51 1.43
CA PRO A 76 -18.19 5.21 0.76
C PRO A 76 -18.25 4.92 -0.74
N VAL A 77 -17.10 4.69 -1.39
CA VAL A 77 -17.03 4.35 -2.82
C VAL A 77 -17.35 2.89 -3.04
N LEU A 78 -16.83 2.00 -2.19
CA LEU A 78 -17.16 0.57 -2.24
C LEU A 78 -18.65 0.31 -2.03
N MET A 79 -19.34 1.12 -1.22
CA MET A 79 -20.78 0.99 -0.98
C MET A 79 -21.66 1.45 -2.15
N THR A 80 -21.10 2.14 -3.15
CA THR A 80 -21.90 2.62 -4.30
C THR A 80 -22.34 1.50 -5.23
N ARG A 81 -21.61 0.37 -5.26
CA ARG A 81 -21.91 -0.80 -6.11
C ARG A 81 -21.09 -2.03 -5.71
N SER A 82 -21.48 -3.18 -6.22
CA SER A 82 -20.64 -4.38 -6.18
C SER A 82 -19.55 -4.32 -7.25
N TYR A 83 -18.32 -4.69 -6.89
CA TYR A 83 -17.20 -4.83 -7.80
C TYR A 83 -17.01 -6.31 -8.16
N ALA A 84 -17.00 -6.62 -9.45
CA ALA A 84 -16.67 -7.96 -9.93
C ALA A 84 -15.15 -8.14 -10.03
N LEU A 85 -14.69 -9.38 -10.21
CA LEU A 85 -13.26 -9.67 -10.35
C LEU A 85 -12.62 -8.89 -11.52
N ALA A 86 -13.33 -8.73 -12.63
CA ALA A 86 -12.86 -7.94 -13.78
C ALA A 86 -12.69 -6.45 -13.45
N ASP A 87 -13.49 -5.91 -12.54
CA ASP A 87 -13.33 -4.53 -12.07
C ASP A 87 -12.06 -4.38 -11.23
N VAL A 88 -11.80 -5.34 -10.33
CA VAL A 88 -10.58 -5.38 -9.51
C VAL A 88 -9.34 -5.43 -10.39
N GLU A 89 -9.33 -6.29 -11.41
CA GLU A 89 -8.21 -6.36 -12.38
C GLU A 89 -8.02 -5.04 -13.15
N SER A 90 -9.11 -4.37 -13.52
CA SER A 90 -9.05 -3.07 -14.20
C SER A 90 -8.47 -1.97 -13.31
N ILE A 91 -8.91 -1.92 -12.04
CA ILE A 91 -8.40 -0.99 -11.02
C ILE A 91 -6.91 -1.25 -10.76
N ALA A 92 -6.53 -2.50 -10.51
CA ALA A 92 -5.16 -2.93 -10.30
C ALA A 92 -4.25 -2.50 -11.47
N ARG A 93 -4.68 -2.76 -12.71
CA ARG A 93 -3.93 -2.34 -13.91
C ARG A 93 -3.81 -0.82 -13.99
N SER A 94 -4.87 -0.09 -13.65
CA SER A 94 -4.83 1.38 -13.65
C SER A 94 -3.83 1.93 -12.63
N LEU A 95 -3.70 1.29 -11.47
CA LEU A 95 -2.73 1.68 -10.44
C LEU A 95 -1.29 1.38 -10.88
N ILE A 96 -1.04 0.22 -11.50
CA ILE A 96 0.29 -0.14 -12.05
C ILE A 96 0.74 0.89 -13.10
N LEU A 97 -0.16 1.27 -14.02
CA LEU A 97 0.17 2.21 -15.10
C LEU A 97 0.51 3.62 -14.59
N LYS A 98 0.07 3.98 -13.39
CA LYS A 98 0.41 5.27 -12.76
C LYS A 98 1.84 5.30 -12.21
N ASN A 99 2.53 4.16 -12.07
CA ASN A 99 3.88 4.07 -11.50
C ASN A 99 4.01 4.84 -10.19
N LEU A 100 3.07 4.61 -9.26
CA LEU A 100 2.99 5.35 -8.01
C LEU A 100 4.22 5.09 -7.16
N ARG A 101 4.71 6.16 -6.53
CA ARG A 101 5.74 6.11 -5.50
C ARG A 101 5.08 6.44 -4.17
N VAL A 102 5.00 5.45 -3.30
CA VAL A 102 4.27 5.53 -2.05
C VAL A 102 5.24 5.93 -0.94
N PRO A 103 5.14 7.15 -0.38
CA PRO A 103 5.91 7.51 0.78
C PRO A 103 5.46 6.67 1.98
N VAL A 104 6.39 6.10 2.73
CA VAL A 104 6.12 5.38 3.97
C VAL A 104 6.86 6.09 5.09
N ILE A 105 6.11 6.58 6.08
CA ILE A 105 6.62 7.40 7.17
C ILE A 105 6.76 6.50 8.41
N LEU A 106 7.98 6.31 8.88
CA LEU A 106 8.23 5.51 10.07
C LEU A 106 8.07 6.38 11.33
N PRO A 107 7.52 5.83 12.44
CA PRO A 107 7.37 6.53 13.70
C PRO A 107 8.72 6.83 14.37
N HIS A 108 8.68 7.66 15.42
CA HIS A 108 9.84 7.98 16.28
C HIS A 108 11.07 8.53 15.53
N ASP A 109 10.86 9.36 14.51
CA ASP A 109 11.93 9.97 13.71
C ASP A 109 12.85 8.95 13.01
N ARG A 110 12.40 7.71 12.81
CA ARG A 110 13.13 6.65 12.09
C ARG A 110 13.27 6.89 10.58
N GLY A 111 12.61 7.93 10.08
CA GLY A 111 12.79 8.46 8.73
C GLY A 111 11.60 8.18 7.81
N LEU A 112 11.84 8.40 6.52
CA LEU A 112 10.87 8.21 5.45
C LEU A 112 11.54 7.37 4.36
N MET A 113 10.82 6.37 3.88
CA MET A 113 11.19 5.58 2.71
C MET A 113 10.14 5.75 1.61
N THR A 114 10.46 5.29 0.41
CA THR A 114 9.54 5.31 -0.72
C THR A 114 9.51 3.92 -1.34
N ILE A 115 8.31 3.38 -1.52
CA ILE A 115 8.08 2.10 -2.17
C ILE A 115 7.52 2.36 -3.57
N ASP A 116 8.10 1.73 -4.58
CA ASP A 116 7.52 1.74 -5.92
C ASP A 116 6.35 0.75 -5.95
N LEU A 117 5.16 1.22 -6.33
CA LEU A 117 3.97 0.38 -6.44
C LEU A 117 4.05 -0.50 -7.69
N THR A 118 4.57 -1.71 -7.55
CA THR A 118 4.74 -2.68 -8.63
C THR A 118 3.57 -3.66 -8.72
N GLU A 119 3.54 -4.47 -9.78
CA GLU A 119 2.55 -5.53 -9.95
C GLU A 119 2.59 -6.58 -8.82
N SER A 120 3.76 -6.86 -8.25
CA SER A 120 3.90 -7.81 -7.14
C SER A 120 3.25 -7.32 -5.86
N ILE A 121 3.20 -6.00 -5.63
CA ILE A 121 2.53 -5.40 -4.47
C ILE A 121 1.01 -5.39 -4.64
N ILE A 122 0.54 -5.16 -5.86
CA ILE A 122 -0.91 -5.04 -6.13
C ILE A 122 -1.61 -6.41 -6.18
N ARG A 123 -0.90 -7.48 -6.52
CA ARG A 123 -1.47 -8.82 -6.73
C ARG A 123 -1.29 -9.80 -5.57
N GLN A 124 -0.96 -9.29 -4.37
CA GLN A 124 -0.83 -10.09 -3.16
C GLN A 124 -2.17 -10.73 -2.77
#